data_AF-A0AAD0WR86-F1
#
_entry.id   AF-A0AAD0WR86-F1
#
_cell.length_a   1.000
_cell.length_b   1.000
_cell.length_c   1.000
_cell.angle_alpha   90.00
_cell.angle_beta   90.00
_cell.angle_gamma   90.00
#
_symmetry.space_group_name_H-M   'P 1'
#
loop_
_entity.id
_entity.type
_entity.pdbx_description
1 polymer ?
#
loop_
_entity_poly.entity_id
_entity_poly.type
_entity_poly.pdbx_seq_one_letter_code
_entity_poly.pdbx_strand_id
1 'polypeptide(L)'
;MKIINNQNLSYSYGINSTSSAQQTNSTNTTNSFDSYLSTSSEESTNKQVSTSINFLEKYNAFDFLSNVDKIQFKEILSDNYIDSFEINNLSYEQIEKLEKLVKPNLSKEEVNQMPIIGMDNAINYIFSTVNITSDKTFNEALSNTYKQIDNEFDRMNFSLEINTNLNQLKNNEDLIARFYSNVISKYYDETKNINIDSNQFLLNITNIHKNAINDEGKSSELKVQHQKTLNYYNLLQDNFTKLTTTKSQYF
;
A
#
# COMPACT_ATOMS: atom_id res chain seq x y z
N MET A 1 -5.01 16.21 -58.15
CA MET A 1 -3.78 15.45 -57.86
C MET A 1 -3.89 14.94 -56.44
N LYS A 2 -3.90 13.62 -56.28
CA LYS A 2 -4.01 12.91 -54.99
C LYS A 2 -2.60 12.65 -54.46
N ILE A 3 -2.37 12.91 -53.17
CA ILE A 3 -1.24 12.37 -52.41
C ILE A 3 -1.86 11.52 -51.31
N ILE A 4 -1.68 10.20 -51.40
CA ILE A 4 -2.06 9.24 -50.37
C ILE A 4 -0.77 8.71 -49.76
N ASN A 5 -0.67 8.90 -48.45
CA ASN A 5 0.42 8.48 -47.59
C ASN A 5 0.21 7.00 -47.25
N ASN A 6 1.18 6.13 -47.54
CA ASN A 6 1.07 4.71 -47.24
C ASN A 6 2.46 4.17 -46.85
N GLN A 7 2.72 4.04 -45.55
CA GLN A 7 3.85 3.25 -45.05
C GLN A 7 3.35 2.29 -43.96
N ASN A 8 3.12 1.05 -44.39
CA ASN A 8 3.13 -0.14 -43.56
C ASN A 8 4.54 -0.74 -43.68
N LEU A 9 5.27 -0.87 -42.57
CA LEU A 9 6.48 -1.69 -42.51
C LEU A 9 6.38 -2.63 -41.31
N SER A 10 6.01 -3.87 -41.62
CA SER A 10 6.05 -5.02 -40.74
C SER A 10 7.50 -5.47 -40.52
N TYR A 11 7.93 -5.59 -39.27
CA TYR A 11 9.21 -6.22 -38.94
C TYR A 11 9.03 -7.74 -38.81
N SER A 12 9.67 -8.48 -39.71
CA SER A 12 9.80 -9.94 -39.67
C SER A 12 11.09 -10.32 -38.95
N TYR A 13 10.99 -11.14 -37.91
CA TYR A 13 12.12 -11.82 -37.30
C TYR A 13 12.57 -12.99 -38.18
N GLY A 14 13.85 -13.03 -38.53
CA GLY A 14 14.48 -14.14 -39.24
C GLY A 14 15.84 -14.45 -38.64
N ILE A 15 15.89 -15.54 -37.87
CA ILE A 15 17.12 -16.23 -37.47
C ILE A 15 17.54 -17.09 -38.67
N ASN A 16 18.80 -17.00 -39.10
CA ASN A 16 19.43 -18.10 -39.82
C ASN A 16 20.95 -18.11 -39.63
N SER A 17 21.43 -19.23 -39.11
CA SER A 17 22.83 -19.62 -39.03
C SER A 17 23.26 -20.21 -40.37
N THR A 18 24.47 -19.89 -40.86
CA THR A 18 25.41 -20.88 -41.44
C THR A 18 26.81 -20.26 -41.59
N SER A 19 27.79 -21.11 -41.32
CA SER A 19 29.23 -20.95 -41.26
C SER A 19 29.96 -20.78 -42.60
N SER A 20 31.07 -20.04 -42.59
CA SER A 20 32.27 -20.33 -43.40
C SER A 20 33.51 -19.72 -42.75
N ALA A 21 34.58 -20.51 -42.70
CA ALA A 21 35.88 -20.14 -42.17
C ALA A 21 36.76 -19.52 -43.26
N GLN A 22 37.48 -18.43 -42.94
CA GLN A 22 38.72 -18.02 -43.61
C GLN A 22 39.58 -17.20 -42.62
N GLN A 23 40.80 -17.68 -42.37
CA GLN A 23 41.84 -16.98 -41.64
C GLN A 23 42.32 -15.75 -42.43
N THR A 24 42.57 -14.62 -41.76
CA THR A 24 43.89 -13.96 -41.70
C THR A 24 43.85 -12.63 -40.94
N ASN A 25 44.95 -12.40 -40.22
CA ASN A 25 45.52 -11.14 -39.76
C ASN A 25 44.91 -10.42 -38.55
N SER A 26 45.73 -10.39 -37.49
CA SER A 26 45.64 -9.54 -36.32
C SER A 26 45.41 -8.08 -36.69
N THR A 27 44.24 -7.57 -36.32
CA THR A 27 44.09 -6.19 -35.83
C THR A 27 43.26 -6.28 -34.56
N ASN A 28 43.88 -5.96 -33.42
CA ASN A 28 43.18 -5.66 -32.18
C ASN A 28 42.30 -4.43 -32.41
N THR A 29 41.10 -4.65 -32.94
CA THR A 29 40.01 -3.69 -32.86
C THR A 29 39.19 -4.12 -31.65
N THR A 30 39.58 -3.61 -30.49
CA THR A 30 38.67 -3.55 -29.34
C THR A 30 37.44 -2.78 -29.81
N ASN A 31 36.32 -3.49 -30.00
CA ASN A 31 35.05 -2.86 -30.32
C ASN A 31 34.75 -1.87 -29.20
N SER A 32 34.44 -0.62 -29.57
CA SER A 32 34.05 0.45 -28.64
C SER A 32 32.99 -0.05 -27.65
N PHE A 33 32.08 -0.92 -28.09
CA PHE A 33 31.05 -1.52 -27.25
C PHE A 33 31.58 -2.42 -26.12
N ASP A 34 32.61 -3.22 -26.35
CA ASP A 34 33.21 -4.09 -25.32
C ASP A 34 33.95 -3.26 -24.27
N SER A 35 34.56 -2.15 -24.69
CA SER A 35 35.15 -1.16 -23.77
C SER A 35 34.10 -0.45 -22.92
N TYR A 36 32.89 -0.23 -23.44
CA TYR A 36 31.78 0.32 -22.66
C TYR A 36 31.22 -0.70 -21.67
N LEU A 37 31.17 -1.99 -22.02
CA LEU A 37 30.67 -3.05 -21.14
C LEU A 37 31.64 -3.39 -19.99
N SER A 38 32.95 -3.28 -20.25
CA SER A 38 33.99 -3.57 -19.27
C SER A 38 34.36 -2.38 -18.37
N THR A 39 34.03 -1.14 -18.75
CA THR A 39 34.10 0.03 -17.85
C THR A 39 32.84 0.22 -17.01
N SER A 40 31.71 -0.39 -17.39
CA SER A 40 30.46 -0.32 -16.63
C SER A 40 30.26 -1.48 -15.63
N SER A 41 31.19 -2.44 -15.57
CA SER A 41 31.12 -3.55 -14.62
C SER A 41 31.80 -3.31 -13.26
N GLU A 42 32.39 -2.13 -13.03
CA GLU A 42 33.02 -1.79 -11.72
C GLU A 42 32.78 -0.33 -11.29
N GLU A 43 31.65 0.27 -11.65
CA GLU A 43 31.06 1.23 -10.72
C GLU A 43 30.47 0.42 -9.57
N SER A 44 31.31 0.19 -8.56
CA SER A 44 30.80 0.12 -7.20
C SER A 44 29.92 1.35 -7.01
N THR A 45 28.63 1.19 -7.25
CA THR A 45 27.64 2.17 -6.84
C THR A 45 27.87 2.28 -5.35
N ASN A 46 28.55 3.35 -4.94
CA ASN A 46 28.48 3.86 -3.58
C ASN A 46 27.00 4.24 -3.44
N LYS A 47 26.15 3.23 -3.23
CA LYS A 47 24.72 3.38 -3.01
C LYS A 47 24.70 4.19 -1.73
N GLN A 48 24.47 5.50 -1.89
CA GLN A 48 24.49 6.44 -0.78
C GLN A 48 23.57 5.83 0.27
N VAL A 49 24.15 5.40 1.38
CA VAL A 49 23.38 4.64 2.37
C VAL A 49 22.26 5.55 2.83
N SER A 50 21.03 5.06 2.68
CA SER A 50 19.81 5.77 3.05
C SER A 50 19.99 6.44 4.41
N THR A 51 19.70 7.74 4.47
CA THR A 51 19.78 8.52 5.71
C THR A 51 18.85 7.90 6.76
N SER A 52 17.68 7.40 6.35
CA SER A 52 16.74 6.71 7.24
C SER A 52 17.32 5.40 7.78
N ILE A 53 18.00 4.60 6.96
CA ILE A 53 18.65 3.36 7.43
C ILE A 53 19.73 3.68 8.46
N ASN A 54 20.61 4.65 8.18
CA ASN A 54 21.66 5.07 9.12
C ASN A 54 21.08 5.55 10.45
N PHE A 55 19.99 6.33 10.40
CA PHE A 55 19.29 6.77 11.59
C PHE A 55 18.74 5.58 12.39
N LEU A 56 18.04 4.67 11.73
CA LEU A 56 17.45 3.49 12.38
C LEU A 56 18.50 2.56 12.98
N GLU A 57 19.66 2.40 12.34
CA GLU A 57 20.79 1.65 12.90
C GLU A 57 21.37 2.29 14.15
N LYS A 58 21.53 3.62 14.19
CA LYS A 58 22.00 4.35 15.37
C LYS A 58 21.15 4.08 16.61
N TYR A 59 19.85 3.90 16.44
CA TYR A 59 18.89 3.61 17.52
C TYR A 59 18.58 2.13 17.70
N ASN A 60 19.34 1.23 17.05
CA ASN A 60 19.12 -0.23 17.11
C ASN A 60 17.69 -0.65 16.72
N ALA A 61 17.03 0.12 15.85
CA ALA A 61 15.61 -0.07 15.52
C ALA A 61 15.35 -1.40 14.78
N PHE A 62 16.37 -2.03 14.18
CA PHE A 62 16.23 -3.30 13.47
C PHE A 62 16.38 -4.55 14.37
N ASP A 63 16.70 -4.40 15.66
CA ASP A 63 17.08 -5.54 16.52
C ASP A 63 15.93 -6.49 16.84
N PHE A 64 14.68 -6.02 16.74
CA PHE A 64 13.49 -6.85 16.96
C PHE A 64 13.08 -7.67 15.73
N LEU A 65 13.73 -7.46 14.58
CA LEU A 65 13.36 -8.07 13.31
C LEU A 65 14.05 -9.42 13.10
N SER A 66 13.38 -10.29 12.33
CA SER A 66 14.06 -11.42 11.73
C SER A 66 15.09 -10.94 10.69
N ASN A 67 16.09 -11.78 10.37
CA ASN A 67 17.06 -11.45 9.31
C ASN A 67 16.36 -11.20 7.95
N VAL A 68 15.28 -11.93 7.68
CA VAL A 68 14.49 -11.78 6.45
C VAL A 68 13.81 -10.41 6.42
N ASP A 69 13.07 -10.06 7.48
CA ASP A 69 12.40 -8.77 7.58
C ASP A 69 13.40 -7.60 7.55
N LYS A 70 14.55 -7.76 8.20
CA LYS A 70 15.61 -6.74 8.22
C LYS A 70 16.17 -6.46 6.83
N ILE A 71 16.41 -7.49 6.01
CA ILE A 71 16.89 -7.32 4.64
C ILE A 71 15.81 -6.63 3.80
N GLN A 72 14.57 -7.13 3.85
CA GLN A 72 13.45 -6.59 3.09
C GLN A 72 13.15 -5.12 3.44
N PHE A 73 13.13 -4.76 4.72
CA PHE A 73 12.83 -3.39 5.13
C PHE A 73 13.98 -2.43 4.83
N LYS A 74 15.24 -2.89 4.84
CA LYS A 74 16.35 -2.07 4.37
C LYS A 74 16.29 -1.82 2.87
N GLU A 75 15.79 -2.78 2.09
CA GLU A 75 15.56 -2.57 0.65
C GLU A 75 14.48 -1.51 0.42
N ILE A 76 13.33 -1.65 1.09
CA ILE A 76 12.21 -0.68 1.04
C ILE A 76 12.66 0.72 1.46
N LEU A 77 13.49 0.83 2.51
CA LEU A 77 13.93 2.14 3.02
C LEU A 77 15.13 2.72 2.28
N SER A 78 15.61 2.07 1.22
CA SER A 78 16.92 2.37 0.61
C SER A 78 17.00 3.70 -0.14
N ASP A 79 15.87 4.24 -0.58
CA ASP A 79 15.76 5.54 -1.25
C ASP A 79 15.02 6.60 -0.41
N ASN A 80 14.65 6.27 0.84
CA ASN A 80 13.82 7.08 1.74
C ASN A 80 12.41 7.37 1.19
N TYR A 81 11.89 6.54 0.30
CA TYR A 81 10.52 6.61 -0.17
C TYR A 81 9.89 5.22 -0.09
N ILE A 82 8.68 5.12 0.43
CA ILE A 82 7.94 3.86 0.43
C ILE A 82 6.82 3.99 -0.60
N ASP A 83 6.77 3.06 -1.54
CA ASP A 83 5.69 2.99 -2.52
C ASP A 83 4.64 1.93 -2.17
N SER A 84 3.47 2.06 -2.80
CA SER A 84 2.36 1.14 -2.57
C SER A 84 2.61 -0.29 -3.11
N PHE A 85 3.46 -0.48 -4.11
CA PHE A 85 3.81 -1.81 -4.63
C PHE A 85 4.66 -2.61 -3.64
N GLU A 86 5.59 -1.94 -2.96
CA GLU A 86 6.43 -2.53 -1.92
C GLU A 86 5.57 -3.06 -0.76
N ILE A 87 4.58 -2.27 -0.32
CA ILE A 87 3.69 -2.63 0.80
C ILE A 87 2.67 -3.70 0.42
N ASN A 88 2.23 -3.75 -0.84
CA ASN A 88 1.24 -4.71 -1.28
C ASN A 88 1.69 -6.16 -1.05
N ASN A 89 2.99 -6.44 -1.18
CA ASN A 89 3.57 -7.76 -1.01
C ASN A 89 3.87 -8.14 0.46
N LEU A 90 3.75 -7.20 1.40
CA LEU A 90 4.00 -7.48 2.81
C LEU A 90 2.82 -8.17 3.49
N SER A 91 3.10 -9.11 4.38
CA SER A 91 2.09 -9.63 5.31
C SER A 91 1.66 -8.53 6.28
N TYR A 92 0.51 -8.72 6.93
CA TYR A 92 0.05 -7.75 7.92
C TYR A 92 1.02 -7.61 9.11
N GLU A 93 1.63 -8.70 9.56
CA GLU A 93 2.67 -8.66 10.60
C GLU A 93 3.91 -7.88 10.15
N GLN A 94 4.29 -7.97 8.87
CA GLN A 94 5.38 -7.19 8.32
C GLN A 94 5.02 -5.70 8.24
N ILE A 95 3.78 -5.36 7.92
CA ILE A 95 3.27 -3.99 7.97
C ILE A 95 3.34 -3.44 9.39
N GLU A 96 2.95 -4.20 10.42
CA GLU A 96 3.06 -3.79 11.82
C GLU A 96 4.53 -3.51 12.22
N LYS A 97 5.47 -4.32 11.74
CA LYS A 97 6.90 -4.14 12.04
C LYS A 97 7.49 -2.94 11.28
N LEU A 98 7.11 -2.73 10.03
CA LEU A 98 7.57 -1.61 9.22
C LEU A 98 7.02 -0.27 9.75
N GLU A 99 5.75 -0.24 10.17
CA GLU A 99 5.15 0.95 10.80
C GLU A 99 5.95 1.39 12.03
N LYS A 100 6.42 0.45 12.85
CA LYS A 100 7.29 0.75 14.01
C LYS A 100 8.64 1.33 13.64
N LEU A 101 9.17 1.05 12.45
CA LEU A 101 10.41 1.68 11.96
C LEU A 101 10.15 3.11 11.48
N VAL A 102 9.01 3.32 10.82
CA VAL A 102 8.62 4.63 10.25
C VAL A 102 8.11 5.59 11.32
N LYS A 103 7.40 5.06 12.33
CA LYS A 103 6.82 5.79 13.45
C LYS A 103 7.39 5.25 14.76
N PRO A 104 8.71 5.38 14.97
CA PRO A 104 9.36 4.75 16.10
C PRO A 104 8.94 5.42 17.41
N ASN A 105 8.89 4.62 18.48
CA ASN A 105 8.63 5.12 19.83
C ASN A 105 9.90 5.76 20.42
N LEU A 106 10.28 6.92 19.88
CA LEU A 106 11.40 7.74 20.31
C LEU A 106 10.91 9.02 21.00
N SER A 107 11.77 9.67 21.75
CA SER A 107 11.46 11.00 22.30
C SER A 107 11.26 12.01 21.16
N LYS A 108 10.52 13.10 21.44
CA LYS A 108 10.27 14.16 20.45
C LYS A 108 11.57 14.73 19.86
N GLU A 109 12.62 14.85 20.67
CA GLU A 109 13.92 15.35 20.22
C GLU A 109 14.62 14.38 19.26
N GLU A 110 14.54 13.08 19.53
CA GLU A 110 15.08 12.03 18.66
C GLU A 110 14.28 11.92 17.35
N VAL A 111 12.95 11.99 17.40
CA VAL A 111 12.09 11.99 16.21
C VAL A 111 12.39 13.20 15.31
N ASN A 112 12.67 14.37 15.87
CA ASN A 112 13.04 15.55 15.09
C ASN A 112 14.36 15.40 14.31
N GLN A 113 15.20 14.44 14.69
CA GLN A 113 16.44 14.09 13.98
C GLN A 113 16.21 13.03 12.89
N MET A 114 15.01 12.43 12.85
CA MET A 114 14.68 11.40 11.87
C MET A 114 14.59 12.02 10.48
N PRO A 115 15.31 11.47 9.48
CA PRO A 115 15.14 11.87 8.10
C PRO A 115 13.70 11.66 7.64
N ILE A 116 13.23 12.52 6.74
CA ILE A 116 11.90 12.39 6.16
C ILE A 116 11.88 11.13 5.29
N ILE A 117 10.95 10.22 5.58
CA ILE A 117 10.60 9.10 4.70
C ILE A 117 9.34 9.50 3.94
N GLY A 118 9.46 9.68 2.63
CA GLY A 118 8.31 9.94 1.75
C GLY A 118 7.44 8.70 1.59
N MET A 119 6.13 8.88 1.37
CA MET A 119 5.19 7.76 1.24
C MET A 119 4.06 8.08 0.28
N ASP A 120 3.64 7.07 -0.48
CA ASP A 120 2.34 7.09 -1.14
C ASP A 120 1.22 7.26 -0.10
N ASN A 121 0.18 8.03 -0.44
CA ASN A 121 -0.98 8.23 0.44
C ASN A 121 -1.66 6.91 0.86
N ALA A 122 -1.60 5.88 0.00
CA ALA A 122 -2.02 4.52 0.29
C ALA A 122 -1.50 3.98 1.62
N ILE A 123 -0.22 4.26 1.89
CA ILE A 123 0.53 3.69 3.00
C ILE A 123 0.04 4.28 4.32
N ASN A 124 -0.33 5.56 4.34
CA ASN A 124 -0.91 6.19 5.53
C ASN A 124 -2.20 5.49 5.98
N TYR A 125 -3.06 5.10 5.04
CA TYR A 125 -4.28 4.35 5.35
C TYR A 125 -3.98 2.92 5.79
N ILE A 126 -2.99 2.27 5.17
CA ILE A 126 -2.58 0.92 5.57
C ILE A 126 -1.97 0.92 6.98
N PHE A 127 -1.06 1.85 7.28
CA PHE A 127 -0.44 1.98 8.60
C PHE A 127 -1.43 2.39 9.68
N SER A 128 -2.47 3.18 9.35
CA SER A 128 -3.49 3.52 10.35
C SER A 128 -4.25 2.29 10.85
N THR A 129 -4.27 1.18 10.10
CA THR A 129 -4.92 -0.06 10.53
C THR A 129 -4.17 -0.80 11.63
N VAL A 130 -2.88 -0.57 11.85
CA VAL A 130 -2.02 -1.37 12.77
C VAL A 130 -2.61 -1.46 14.18
N ASN A 131 -3.30 -0.42 14.63
CA ASN A 131 -3.89 -0.34 15.97
C ASN A 131 -5.23 0.39 15.98
N ILE A 132 -6.01 0.33 14.91
CA ILE A 132 -7.29 1.06 14.85
C ILE A 132 -8.34 0.44 15.79
N THR A 133 -8.44 -0.88 15.84
CA THR A 133 -9.28 -1.61 16.81
C THR A 133 -8.46 -2.59 17.66
N SER A 134 -9.06 -3.12 18.73
CA SER A 134 -8.49 -4.24 19.50
C SER A 134 -8.65 -5.60 18.80
N ASP A 135 -9.43 -5.70 17.73
CA ASP A 135 -9.57 -6.91 16.92
C ASP A 135 -8.51 -6.91 15.82
N LYS A 136 -7.42 -7.65 16.05
CA LYS A 136 -6.33 -7.79 15.07
C LYS A 136 -6.81 -8.37 13.74
N THR A 137 -7.80 -9.26 13.75
CA THR A 137 -8.34 -9.87 12.51
C THR A 137 -9.11 -8.84 11.70
N PHE A 138 -9.87 -7.97 12.35
CA PHE A 138 -10.53 -6.84 11.68
C PHE A 138 -9.51 -5.85 11.10
N ASN A 139 -8.48 -5.51 11.88
CA ASN A 139 -7.44 -4.60 11.43
C ASN A 139 -6.69 -5.14 10.19
N GLU A 140 -6.37 -6.44 10.19
CA GLU A 140 -5.77 -7.14 9.04
C GLU A 140 -6.70 -7.15 7.82
N ALA A 141 -7.99 -7.43 8.03
CA ALA A 141 -8.99 -7.38 6.97
C ALA A 141 -9.10 -5.98 6.35
N LEU A 142 -9.07 -4.93 7.18
CA LEU A 142 -9.11 -3.54 6.74
C LEU A 142 -7.85 -3.15 5.96
N SER A 143 -6.68 -3.60 6.42
CA SER A 143 -5.41 -3.42 5.70
C SER A 143 -5.48 -4.00 4.29
N ASN A 144 -5.94 -5.26 4.17
CA ASN A 144 -6.13 -5.94 2.89
C ASN A 144 -7.17 -5.24 2.01
N THR A 145 -8.21 -4.68 2.62
CA THR A 145 -9.23 -3.92 1.90
C THR A 145 -8.65 -2.65 1.30
N TYR A 146 -7.84 -1.87 2.04
CA TYR A 146 -7.19 -0.68 1.50
C TYR A 146 -6.22 -0.99 0.35
N LYS A 147 -5.50 -2.11 0.41
CA LYS A 147 -4.65 -2.60 -0.68
C LYS A 147 -5.42 -2.90 -1.96
N GLN A 148 -6.69 -3.32 -1.84
CA GLN A 148 -7.56 -3.71 -2.95
C GLN A 148 -8.39 -2.55 -3.54
N ILE A 149 -8.38 -1.37 -2.91
CA ILE A 149 -9.02 -0.17 -3.46
C ILE A 149 -8.01 0.56 -4.33
N ASP A 150 -8.14 0.48 -5.65
CA ASP A 150 -7.20 1.10 -6.59
C ASP A 150 -7.29 2.63 -6.59
N ASN A 151 -8.51 3.17 -6.50
CA ASN A 151 -8.74 4.60 -6.55
C ASN A 151 -8.40 5.27 -5.22
N GLU A 152 -7.43 6.18 -5.23
CA GLU A 152 -6.95 6.85 -4.02
C GLU A 152 -8.05 7.67 -3.31
N PHE A 153 -8.89 8.38 -4.07
CA PHE A 153 -9.97 9.19 -3.51
C PHE A 153 -11.03 8.31 -2.82
N ASP A 154 -11.32 7.15 -3.39
CA ASP A 154 -12.22 6.18 -2.78
C ASP A 154 -11.64 5.57 -1.51
N ARG A 155 -10.35 5.23 -1.52
CA ARG A 155 -9.65 4.74 -0.33
C ARG A 155 -9.68 5.76 0.79
N MET A 156 -9.43 7.04 0.47
CA MET A 156 -9.54 8.15 1.41
C MET A 156 -10.95 8.27 2.00
N ASN A 157 -11.98 8.31 1.14
CA ASN A 157 -13.37 8.44 1.60
C ASN A 157 -13.79 7.26 2.48
N PHE A 158 -13.45 6.04 2.08
CA PHE A 158 -13.76 4.86 2.87
C PHE A 158 -13.02 4.87 4.21
N SER A 159 -11.75 5.27 4.23
CA SER A 159 -10.99 5.44 5.47
C SER A 159 -11.64 6.45 6.41
N LEU A 160 -12.08 7.60 5.89
CA LEU A 160 -12.77 8.61 6.70
C LEU A 160 -14.10 8.11 7.28
N GLU A 161 -14.86 7.35 6.49
CA GLU A 161 -16.12 6.75 6.95
C GLU A 161 -15.88 5.71 8.05
N ILE A 162 -14.92 4.79 7.85
CA ILE A 162 -14.52 3.80 8.87
C ILE A 162 -14.11 4.49 10.16
N ASN A 163 -13.19 5.46 10.11
CA ASN A 163 -12.74 6.18 11.31
C ASN A 163 -13.89 6.90 12.01
N THR A 164 -14.80 7.51 11.25
CA THR A 164 -15.99 8.15 11.80
C THR A 164 -16.87 7.13 12.52
N ASN A 165 -17.21 6.02 11.86
CA ASN A 165 -18.10 5.02 12.43
C ASN A 165 -17.50 4.32 13.65
N LEU A 166 -16.20 4.06 13.66
CA LEU A 166 -15.50 3.54 14.84
C LEU A 166 -15.51 4.55 16.00
N ASN A 167 -15.32 5.84 15.71
CA ASN A 167 -15.41 6.90 16.73
C ASN A 167 -16.83 7.05 17.30
N GLN A 168 -17.86 6.85 16.47
CA GLN A 168 -19.25 6.81 16.94
C GLN A 168 -19.46 5.66 17.93
N LEU A 169 -19.00 4.44 17.59
CA LEU A 169 -19.08 3.31 18.51
C LEU A 169 -18.35 3.56 19.83
N LYS A 170 -17.12 4.10 19.78
CA LYS A 170 -16.34 4.46 20.97
C LYS A 170 -17.11 5.41 21.90
N ASN A 171 -17.85 6.34 21.31
CA ASN A 171 -18.60 7.36 22.05
C ASN A 171 -20.05 6.93 22.37
N ASN A 172 -20.44 5.69 22.06
CA ASN A 172 -21.82 5.19 22.17
C ASN A 172 -22.84 6.02 21.39
N GLU A 173 -22.43 6.55 20.23
CA GLU A 173 -23.30 7.24 19.28
C GLU A 173 -23.86 6.26 18.24
N ASP A 174 -25.02 6.59 17.68
CA ASP A 174 -25.60 5.82 16.57
C ASP A 174 -24.71 5.90 15.33
N LEU A 175 -24.49 4.74 14.70
CA LEU A 175 -23.81 4.66 13.42
C LEU A 175 -24.62 5.39 12.34
N ILE A 176 -23.94 6.20 11.54
CA ILE A 176 -24.54 6.87 10.38
C ILE A 176 -23.64 6.67 9.16
N ALA A 177 -24.26 6.49 7.99
CA ALA A 177 -23.53 6.57 6.73
C ALA A 177 -23.28 8.05 6.41
N ARG A 178 -22.01 8.41 6.15
CA ARG A 178 -21.61 9.81 5.92
C ARG A 178 -20.84 9.95 4.61
N PHE A 179 -21.25 10.93 3.82
CA PHE A 179 -20.51 11.39 2.66
C PHE A 179 -19.86 12.73 2.94
N TYR A 180 -18.64 12.90 2.46
CA TYR A 180 -17.78 14.02 2.80
C TYR A 180 -18.13 15.30 2.02
N SER A 181 -19.35 15.82 2.21
CA SER A 181 -19.72 17.13 1.67
C SER A 181 -19.68 18.28 2.67
N ASN A 182 -19.60 18.11 4.00
CA ASN A 182 -19.63 19.27 4.93
C ASN A 182 -19.09 19.13 6.39
N VAL A 183 -18.38 18.08 6.81
CA VAL A 183 -18.03 17.93 8.26
C VAL A 183 -16.58 17.49 8.48
N ILE A 184 -15.64 18.41 8.36
CA ILE A 184 -14.20 18.16 8.61
C ILE A 184 -13.87 18.23 10.13
N SER A 185 -14.69 18.88 10.96
CA SER A 185 -14.15 19.43 12.22
C SER A 185 -14.44 18.70 13.53
N LYS A 186 -15.27 17.64 13.58
CA LYS A 186 -15.72 17.10 14.89
C LYS A 186 -15.21 15.70 15.29
N TYR A 187 -14.68 14.89 14.38
CA TYR A 187 -14.47 13.46 14.67
C TYR A 187 -13.12 12.89 14.21
N TYR A 188 -12.15 13.73 13.82
CA TYR A 188 -10.78 13.28 13.57
C TYR A 188 -10.01 13.24 14.91
N ASP A 189 -10.38 12.28 15.76
CA ASP A 189 -9.51 11.82 16.85
C ASP A 189 -8.79 10.58 16.31
N GLU A 190 -7.45 10.57 16.34
CA GLU A 190 -6.63 9.41 15.97
C GLU A 190 -6.78 8.34 17.07
N THR A 191 -7.93 7.71 17.09
CA THR A 191 -8.27 6.72 18.09
C THR A 191 -7.58 5.41 17.78
N LYS A 192 -6.91 4.88 18.80
CA LYS A 192 -6.23 3.60 18.73
C LYS A 192 -6.91 2.61 19.67
N ASN A 193 -6.96 1.35 19.25
CA ASN A 193 -7.43 0.19 19.99
C ASN A 193 -8.90 0.30 20.42
N ILE A 194 -9.77 0.77 19.51
CA ILE A 194 -11.22 0.78 19.77
C ILE A 194 -11.71 -0.66 19.96
N ASN A 195 -12.41 -0.92 21.06
CA ASN A 195 -13.04 -2.21 21.30
C ASN A 195 -14.36 -2.30 20.53
N ILE A 196 -14.45 -3.26 19.61
CA ILE A 196 -15.64 -3.49 18.79
C ILE A 196 -16.01 -4.98 18.75
N ASP A 197 -17.29 -5.26 18.55
CA ASP A 197 -17.72 -6.52 17.93
C ASP A 197 -17.71 -6.31 16.41
N SER A 198 -16.66 -6.82 15.76
CA SER A 198 -16.43 -6.65 14.33
C SER A 198 -17.57 -7.17 13.46
N ASN A 199 -18.22 -8.28 13.85
CA ASN A 199 -19.35 -8.82 13.09
C ASN A 199 -20.58 -7.91 13.21
N GLN A 200 -20.90 -7.46 14.42
CA GLN A 200 -22.01 -6.55 14.63
C GLN A 200 -21.76 -5.20 13.97
N PHE A 201 -20.54 -4.68 14.04
CA PHE A 201 -20.15 -3.45 13.36
C PHE A 201 -20.40 -3.54 11.85
N LEU A 202 -19.85 -4.56 11.19
CA LEU A 202 -19.98 -4.75 9.75
C LEU A 202 -21.44 -4.98 9.33
N LEU A 203 -22.20 -5.76 10.11
CA LEU A 203 -23.63 -5.98 9.87
C LEU A 203 -24.41 -4.66 9.95
N ASN A 204 -24.22 -3.88 11.01
CA ASN A 204 -24.97 -2.65 11.25
C ASN A 204 -24.68 -1.61 10.17
N ILE A 205 -23.40 -1.36 9.85
CA ILE A 205 -23.06 -0.35 8.85
C ILE A 205 -23.51 -0.74 7.44
N THR A 206 -23.39 -2.03 7.08
CA THR A 206 -23.91 -2.56 5.82
C THR A 206 -25.42 -2.37 5.71
N ASN A 207 -26.17 -2.62 6.79
CA ASN A 207 -27.63 -2.40 6.82
C ASN A 207 -27.99 -0.92 6.67
N ILE A 208 -27.22 0.00 7.27
CA ILE A 208 -27.42 1.44 7.11
C ILE A 208 -27.31 1.84 5.64
N HIS A 209 -26.27 1.39 4.92
CA HIS A 209 -26.14 1.69 3.50
C HIS A 209 -27.25 1.05 2.66
N LYS A 210 -27.64 -0.21 2.94
CA LYS A 210 -28.75 -0.88 2.24
C LYS A 210 -30.06 -0.11 2.40
N ASN A 211 -30.40 0.30 3.62
CA ASN A 211 -31.60 1.08 3.90
C ASN A 211 -31.58 2.42 3.17
N ALA A 212 -30.43 3.09 3.17
CA ALA A 212 -30.25 4.34 2.45
C ALA A 212 -30.41 4.21 0.92
N ILE A 213 -29.97 3.10 0.32
CA ILE A 213 -30.16 2.86 -1.12
C ILE A 213 -31.65 2.71 -1.45
N ASN A 214 -32.42 2.07 -0.55
CA ASN A 214 -33.84 1.81 -0.72
C ASN A 214 -34.75 2.98 -0.33
N ASP A 215 -34.21 4.03 0.28
CA ASP A 215 -34.97 5.21 0.70
C ASP A 215 -35.47 6.01 -0.52
N GLU A 216 -36.78 6.07 -0.73
CA GLU A 216 -37.41 6.80 -1.83
C GLU A 216 -37.16 8.31 -1.76
N GLY A 217 -36.89 8.86 -0.57
CA GLY A 217 -36.60 10.27 -0.36
C GLY A 217 -35.16 10.69 -0.72
N LYS A 218 -34.26 9.74 -0.99
CA LYS A 218 -32.86 10.04 -1.34
C LYS A 218 -32.66 10.18 -2.84
N SER A 219 -31.81 11.15 -3.22
CA SER A 219 -31.45 11.39 -4.63
C SER A 219 -30.68 10.21 -5.22
N SER A 220 -30.74 10.07 -6.56
CA SER A 220 -29.99 9.07 -7.32
C SER A 220 -28.49 9.13 -7.04
N GLU A 221 -27.93 10.33 -6.94
CA GLU A 221 -26.49 10.55 -6.71
C GLU A 221 -26.07 10.02 -5.34
N LEU A 222 -26.88 10.29 -4.30
CA LEU A 222 -26.61 9.78 -2.95
C LEU A 222 -26.73 8.26 -2.88
N LYS A 223 -27.70 7.67 -3.59
CA LYS A 223 -27.83 6.20 -3.68
C LYS A 223 -26.61 5.56 -4.31
N VAL A 224 -26.05 6.16 -5.37
CA VAL A 224 -24.80 5.70 -5.99
C VAL A 224 -23.63 5.76 -5.01
N GLN A 225 -23.52 6.82 -4.20
CA GLN A 225 -22.48 6.93 -3.17
C GLN A 225 -22.65 5.85 -2.08
N HIS A 226 -23.89 5.60 -1.63
CA HIS A 226 -24.14 4.52 -0.67
C HIS A 226 -23.80 3.15 -1.25
N GLN A 227 -24.15 2.90 -2.52
CA GLN A 227 -23.85 1.64 -3.19
C GLN A 227 -22.34 1.42 -3.32
N LYS A 228 -21.59 2.46 -3.67
CA LYS A 228 -20.12 2.39 -3.78
C LYS A 228 -19.48 2.06 -2.44
N THR A 229 -19.89 2.74 -1.38
CA THR A 229 -19.37 2.49 -0.02
C THR A 229 -19.78 1.12 0.50
N LEU A 230 -21.02 0.69 0.24
CA LEU A 230 -21.49 -0.65 0.57
C LEU A 230 -20.61 -1.73 -0.09
N ASN A 231 -20.15 -1.52 -1.32
CA ASN A 231 -19.23 -2.45 -1.97
C ASN A 231 -17.89 -2.58 -1.23
N TYR A 232 -17.35 -1.48 -0.68
CA TYR A 232 -16.13 -1.51 0.12
C TYR A 232 -16.34 -2.17 1.50
N TYR A 233 -17.49 -1.96 2.13
CA TYR A 233 -17.86 -2.70 3.33
C TYR A 233 -18.04 -4.20 3.09
N ASN A 234 -18.62 -4.59 1.95
CA ASN A 234 -18.71 -5.99 1.55
C ASN A 234 -17.31 -6.59 1.30
N LEU A 235 -16.41 -5.84 0.65
CA LEU A 235 -15.02 -6.25 0.47
C LEU A 235 -14.29 -6.47 1.80
N LEU A 236 -14.51 -5.57 2.77
CA LEU A 236 -14.01 -5.71 4.14
C LEU A 236 -14.58 -6.96 4.82
N GLN A 237 -15.88 -7.19 4.72
CA GLN A 237 -16.53 -8.38 5.24
C GLN A 237 -15.96 -9.67 4.62
N ASP A 238 -15.71 -9.68 3.31
CA ASP A 238 -15.12 -10.83 2.61
C ASP A 238 -13.70 -11.10 3.11
N ASN A 239 -12.87 -10.07 3.23
CA ASN A 239 -11.51 -10.19 3.76
C ASN A 239 -11.52 -10.67 5.22
N PHE A 240 -12.43 -10.15 6.05
CA PHE A 240 -12.58 -10.58 7.44
C PHE A 240 -13.01 -12.04 7.55
N THR A 241 -14.00 -12.46 6.76
CA THR A 241 -14.52 -13.84 6.76
C THR A 241 -13.47 -14.85 6.30
N LYS A 242 -12.65 -14.50 5.31
CA LYS A 242 -11.52 -15.34 4.86
C LYS A 242 -10.52 -15.59 6.00
N LEU A 243 -10.18 -14.55 6.76
CA LEU A 243 -9.21 -14.64 7.85
C LEU A 243 -9.76 -15.43 9.05
N THR A 244 -11.03 -15.25 9.41
CA THR A 244 -11.67 -16.01 10.50
C THR A 244 -11.84 -17.49 10.15
N THR A 245 -12.24 -17.80 8.91
CA THR A 245 -12.37 -19.18 8.44
C THR A 245 -11.01 -19.89 8.41
N THR A 246 -9.97 -19.22 7.91
CA THR A 246 -8.61 -19.79 7.86
C THR A 246 -8.10 -20.09 9.27
N LYS A 247 -8.31 -19.20 10.24
CA LYS A 247 -7.91 -19.43 11.64
C LYS A 247 -8.68 -20.58 12.28
N SER A 248 -9.96 -20.79 11.93
CA SER A 248 -10.77 -21.90 12.46
C SER A 248 -10.38 -23.29 11.96
N GLN A 249 -9.60 -23.39 10.87
CA GLN A 249 -9.16 -24.69 10.33
C GLN A 249 -7.90 -25.26 11.01
N TYR A 250 -7.25 -24.47 11.86
CA TYR A 250 -6.03 -24.87 12.59
C TYR A 250 -6.25 -25.05 14.11
N PHE A 251 -7.51 -25.08 14.55
CA PHE A 251 -7.95 -25.42 15.90
C PHE A 251 -9.01 -26.52 15.85
#